data_AF-A0A1A8HGC1-F1
#
_entry.id   AF-A0A1A8HGC1-F1
#
_cell.length_a   1.000
_cell.length_b   1.000
_cell.length_c   1.000
_cell.angle_alpha   90.00
_cell.angle_beta   90.00
_cell.angle_gamma   90.00
#
_symmetry.space_group_name_H-M   'P 1'
#
loop_
_entity.id
_entity.type
_entity.pdbx_description
1 polymer ?
#
loop_
_entity_poly.entity_id
_entity_poly.type
_entity_poly.pdbx_seq_one_letter_code
_entity_poly.pdbx_strand_id
1 'polypeptide(L)'
;MKNTQIFCSPSCLFYLFLFWKMTDVHSAPDVSLYLHSILKNHTAHACEGDILIIKCPLRTSVAVLSAFYGRRVPDKYLCPSVNTNMTGERDTECTSPVAIEKVLSECQDQQSCHIPVLAPVFGPDSCPLTSKYLLVSYKCRPEYHHTRLVCENERLRLACRNETVLAIYSATFGHLLHGSPHCPEEPRVQNDMECLSAVALRRVSRRCHGRANCSVLADTQTFGDPCFPGTRKHLRVSFTCVPRYLLEDVGRGSTDPFMISDYTHVFPERVAL
;
A
#
# COMPACT_ATOMS: atom_id res chain seq x y z
N MET A 1 -76.87 -25.86 -21.68
CA MET A 1 -77.22 -24.54 -21.08
C MET A 1 -76.63 -24.52 -19.68
N LYS A 2 -75.66 -23.70 -19.26
CA LYS A 2 -75.20 -22.37 -19.68
C LYS A 2 -73.67 -22.31 -19.73
N ASN A 3 -73.20 -21.56 -20.71
CA ASN A 3 -71.84 -21.08 -20.91
C ASN A 3 -71.60 -19.92 -19.94
N THR A 4 -70.52 -19.92 -19.16
CA THR A 4 -70.09 -18.71 -18.43
C THR A 4 -68.59 -18.55 -18.57
N GLN A 5 -68.21 -17.67 -19.49
CA GLN A 5 -66.86 -17.17 -19.68
C GLN A 5 -66.44 -16.37 -18.44
N ILE A 6 -65.28 -16.71 -17.88
CA ILE A 6 -64.60 -15.84 -16.91
C ILE A 6 -63.78 -14.84 -17.72
N PHE A 7 -64.25 -13.59 -17.72
CA PHE A 7 -63.52 -12.44 -18.22
C PHE A 7 -62.23 -12.27 -17.41
N CYS A 8 -61.08 -12.47 -18.05
CA CYS A 8 -59.79 -12.07 -17.50
C CYS A 8 -59.60 -10.57 -17.78
N SER A 9 -59.72 -9.74 -16.75
CA SER A 9 -59.49 -8.29 -16.83
C SER A 9 -58.04 -8.00 -17.23
N PRO A 10 -57.77 -6.99 -18.09
CA PRO A 10 -56.42 -6.64 -18.53
C PRO A 10 -55.53 -6.09 -17.40
N SER A 11 -56.08 -5.88 -16.20
CA SER A 11 -55.35 -5.42 -15.02
C SER A 11 -54.45 -6.49 -14.37
N CYS A 12 -54.57 -7.77 -14.73
CA CYS A 12 -53.68 -8.82 -14.19
C CYS A 12 -52.30 -8.86 -14.85
N LEU A 13 -52.14 -8.35 -16.08
CA LEU A 13 -50.84 -8.27 -16.75
C LEU A 13 -50.03 -7.05 -16.31
N PHE A 14 -50.67 -6.02 -15.73
CA PHE A 14 -49.99 -4.80 -15.30
C PHE A 14 -49.18 -4.99 -14.02
N TYR A 15 -49.61 -5.89 -13.13
CA TYR A 15 -48.87 -6.19 -11.89
C TYR A 15 -47.67 -7.12 -12.08
N LEU A 16 -47.59 -7.86 -13.20
CA LEU A 16 -46.39 -8.64 -13.55
C LEU A 16 -45.28 -7.77 -14.18
N PHE A 17 -45.61 -6.59 -14.71
CA PHE A 17 -44.62 -5.64 -15.23
C PHE A 17 -44.04 -4.68 -14.18
N LEU A 18 -44.68 -4.55 -13.01
CA LEU A 18 -44.18 -3.71 -11.92
C LEU A 18 -43.20 -4.44 -10.98
N PHE A 19 -43.02 -5.74 -11.12
CA PHE A 19 -42.02 -6.52 -10.36
C PHE A 19 -40.71 -6.79 -11.11
N TRP A 20 -40.52 -6.22 -12.32
CA TRP A 20 -39.26 -6.37 -13.07
C TRP A 20 -38.37 -5.12 -13.05
N LYS A 21 -38.69 -4.11 -12.25
CA LYS A 21 -37.84 -2.91 -12.10
C LYS A 21 -37.68 -2.51 -10.65
N MET A 22 -36.99 -3.34 -9.88
CA MET A 22 -36.21 -2.89 -8.72
C MET A 22 -35.46 -4.07 -8.12
N THR A 23 -34.21 -4.27 -8.56
CA THR A 23 -33.06 -4.61 -7.70
C THR A 23 -31.81 -4.48 -8.56
N ASP A 24 -31.50 -3.25 -9.00
CA ASP A 24 -30.10 -2.90 -9.23
C ASP A 24 -29.53 -2.50 -7.87
N VAL A 25 -29.17 -3.52 -7.08
CA VAL A 25 -28.42 -3.32 -5.84
C VAL A 25 -27.00 -2.98 -6.26
N HIS A 26 -26.71 -1.69 -6.40
CA HIS A 26 -25.36 -1.16 -6.53
C HIS A 26 -24.59 -1.41 -5.22
N SER A 27 -23.95 -2.58 -5.10
CA SER A 27 -22.89 -2.83 -4.12
C SER A 27 -21.53 -2.31 -4.63
N ALA A 28 -21.48 -1.03 -5.02
CA ALA A 28 -20.26 -0.35 -5.46
C ALA A 28 -19.43 0.38 -4.37
N PRO A 29 -19.94 0.74 -3.16
CA PRO A 29 -19.14 1.53 -2.23
C PRO A 29 -18.00 0.74 -1.55
N ASP A 30 -18.13 -0.58 -1.40
CA ASP A 30 -17.13 -1.41 -0.71
C ASP A 30 -15.84 -1.62 -1.53
N VAL A 31 -15.99 -1.81 -2.85
CA VAL A 31 -14.86 -2.19 -3.71
C VAL A 31 -14.00 -0.99 -4.12
N SER A 32 -14.57 0.20 -4.24
CA SER A 32 -13.79 1.45 -4.42
C SER A 32 -12.97 1.77 -3.17
N LEU A 33 -13.54 1.58 -1.97
CA LEU A 33 -12.82 1.71 -0.70
C LEU A 33 -11.70 0.66 -0.58
N TYR A 34 -11.96 -0.57 -1.02
CA TYR A 34 -10.95 -1.63 -1.10
C TYR A 34 -9.76 -1.21 -1.97
N LEU A 35 -9.99 -0.72 -3.19
CA LEU A 35 -8.93 -0.24 -4.09
C LEU A 35 -8.15 0.95 -3.51
N HIS A 36 -8.84 1.91 -2.90
CA HIS A 36 -8.18 3.03 -2.23
C HIS A 36 -7.28 2.56 -1.08
N SER A 37 -7.73 1.56 -0.32
CA SER A 37 -6.99 0.98 0.81
C SER A 37 -5.73 0.22 0.40
N ILE A 38 -5.68 -0.35 -0.80
CA ILE A 38 -4.52 -1.14 -1.25
C ILE A 38 -3.54 -0.35 -2.12
N LEU A 39 -3.98 0.76 -2.71
CA LEU A 39 -3.14 1.57 -3.62
C LEU A 39 -2.40 2.71 -2.89
N LYS A 40 -2.82 3.09 -1.69
CA LYS A 40 -2.22 4.18 -0.91
C LYS A 40 -1.40 3.67 0.28
N ASN A 41 -0.48 4.52 0.71
CA ASN A 41 0.20 4.35 1.99
C ASN A 41 -0.72 4.86 3.09
N HIS A 42 -0.75 4.15 4.21
CA HIS A 42 -1.48 4.53 5.41
C HIS A 42 -0.51 4.85 6.52
N THR A 43 -0.93 5.77 7.39
CA THR A 43 -0.22 6.07 8.63
C THR A 43 -1.17 5.84 9.79
N ALA A 44 -0.69 5.14 10.82
CA ALA A 44 -1.42 4.93 12.06
C ALA A 44 -0.51 5.31 13.22
N HIS A 45 -1.09 5.89 14.28
CA HIS A 45 -0.36 6.25 15.48
C HIS A 45 -1.19 6.00 16.74
N ALA A 46 -0.50 5.81 17.86
CA ALA A 46 -1.10 5.67 19.18
C ALA A 46 -0.14 6.20 20.24
N CYS A 47 -0.68 6.73 21.33
CA CYS A 47 0.08 7.30 22.42
C CYS A 47 0.56 6.22 23.39
N GLU A 48 1.58 6.54 24.18
CA GLU A 48 2.04 5.67 25.25
C GLU A 48 0.90 5.37 26.25
N GLY A 49 0.68 4.08 26.51
CA GLY A 49 -0.45 3.55 27.29
C GLY A 49 -1.60 2.98 26.45
N ASP A 50 -1.70 3.36 25.18
CA ASP A 50 -2.75 2.88 24.27
C ASP A 50 -2.36 1.58 23.53
N ILE A 51 -3.32 1.02 22.79
CA ILE A 51 -3.09 -0.09 21.87
C ILE A 51 -3.27 0.42 20.45
N LEU A 52 -2.22 0.32 19.63
CA LEU A 52 -2.31 0.58 18.19
C LEU A 52 -3.01 -0.60 17.51
N ILE A 53 -4.05 -0.32 16.73
CA ILE A 53 -4.77 -1.32 15.94
C ILE A 53 -4.58 -0.99 14.47
N ILE A 54 -3.98 -1.92 13.71
CA ILE A 54 -3.88 -1.83 12.26
C ILE A 54 -4.75 -2.92 11.66
N LYS A 55 -5.62 -2.54 10.71
CA LYS A 55 -6.54 -3.45 10.02
C LYS A 55 -6.52 -3.18 8.53
N CYS A 56 -6.25 -4.21 7.76
CA CYS A 56 -6.40 -4.22 6.31
C CYS A 56 -7.70 -4.93 5.90
N PRO A 57 -8.27 -4.58 4.73
CA PRO A 57 -9.47 -5.25 4.21
C PRO A 57 -9.34 -6.77 4.08
N LEU A 58 -10.46 -7.48 3.95
CA LEU A 58 -10.48 -8.93 3.69
C LEU A 58 -9.56 -9.29 2.51
N ARG A 59 -8.84 -10.41 2.60
CA ARG A 59 -7.92 -10.91 1.54
C ARG A 59 -6.74 -9.98 1.25
N THR A 60 -6.38 -9.12 2.19
CA THR A 60 -5.16 -8.32 2.14
C THR A 60 -4.39 -8.48 3.45
N SER A 61 -3.09 -8.25 3.40
CA SER A 61 -2.20 -8.30 4.56
C SER A 61 -1.43 -6.99 4.70
N VAL A 62 -1.01 -6.68 5.91
CA VAL A 62 -0.21 -5.49 6.22
C VAL A 62 1.21 -5.72 5.71
N ALA A 63 1.70 -4.74 4.94
CA ALA A 63 3.10 -4.61 4.56
C ALA A 63 3.65 -3.34 5.24
N VAL A 64 4.51 -3.54 6.22
CA VAL A 64 5.11 -2.44 7.00
C VAL A 64 6.14 -1.71 6.12
N LEU A 65 6.08 -0.39 6.08
CA LEU A 65 7.05 0.45 5.36
C LEU A 65 8.07 1.06 6.31
N SER A 66 7.59 1.59 7.43
CA SER A 66 8.42 2.14 8.48
C SER A 66 7.67 2.20 9.79
N ALA A 67 8.40 2.24 10.89
CA ALA A 67 7.84 2.47 12.20
C ALA A 67 8.80 3.31 13.05
N PHE A 68 8.22 4.08 13.95
CA PHE A 68 8.91 4.97 14.86
C PHE A 68 8.23 4.90 16.23
N TYR A 69 9.02 4.69 17.28
CA TYR A 69 8.58 4.84 18.65
C TYR A 69 9.48 5.84 19.37
N GLY A 70 8.88 6.87 19.96
CA GLY A 70 9.61 7.94 20.62
C GLY A 70 8.86 9.27 20.58
N ARG A 71 9.59 10.39 20.53
CA ARG A 71 9.01 11.72 20.31
C ARG A 71 9.89 12.57 19.40
N ARG A 72 9.28 13.19 18.39
CA ARG A 72 9.90 14.23 17.55
C ARG A 72 9.08 15.50 17.44
N VAL A 73 7.78 15.37 17.61
CA VAL A 73 6.84 16.47 17.59
C VAL A 73 6.62 16.93 19.04
N PRO A 74 6.61 18.27 19.28
CA PRO A 74 6.27 18.81 20.60
C PRO A 74 4.96 18.24 21.15
N ASP A 75 4.92 18.03 22.46
CA ASP A 75 3.79 17.49 23.24
C ASP A 75 2.45 18.14 22.89
N LYS A 76 2.42 19.46 22.70
CA LYS A 76 1.22 20.22 22.33
C LYS A 76 0.52 19.78 21.05
N TYR A 77 1.20 19.08 20.14
CA TYR A 77 0.64 18.70 18.84
C TYR A 77 0.33 17.21 18.72
N LEU A 78 0.93 16.35 19.54
CA LEU A 78 0.72 14.91 19.47
C LEU A 78 1.01 14.25 20.82
N CYS A 79 0.03 13.50 21.33
CA CYS A 79 0.08 12.83 22.63
C CYS A 79 0.52 13.80 23.75
N PRO A 80 -0.32 14.80 24.10
CA PRO A 80 0.00 15.78 25.12
C PRO A 80 0.13 15.09 26.48
N SER A 81 1.17 15.43 27.22
CA SER A 81 1.36 14.89 28.57
C SER A 81 0.48 15.65 29.57
N VAL A 82 0.03 14.96 30.62
CA VAL A 82 -0.78 15.56 31.69
C VAL A 82 0.06 16.48 32.61
N ASN A 83 1.39 16.33 32.59
CA ASN A 83 2.30 17.07 33.47
C ASN A 83 2.98 18.22 32.70
N THR A 84 2.54 19.45 32.94
CA THR A 84 2.97 20.68 32.25
C THR A 84 4.41 21.15 32.55
N ASN A 85 5.20 20.39 33.30
CA ASN A 85 6.52 20.82 33.79
C ASN A 85 7.70 20.36 32.92
N MET A 86 7.46 19.92 31.68
CA MET A 86 8.53 19.51 30.78
C MET A 86 8.57 20.39 29.54
N THR A 87 9.60 21.23 29.47
CA THR A 87 10.02 21.92 28.26
C THR A 87 10.44 20.88 27.22
N GLY A 88 9.53 20.55 26.30
CA GLY A 88 9.80 19.67 25.16
C GLY A 88 10.75 20.33 24.17
N GLU A 89 12.03 20.41 24.52
CA GLU A 89 13.08 20.61 23.54
C GLU A 89 13.11 19.39 22.60
N ARG A 90 13.43 19.66 21.33
CA ARG A 90 13.50 18.63 20.28
C ARG A 90 14.66 17.70 20.58
N ASP A 91 14.41 16.69 21.38
CA ASP A 91 15.39 15.64 21.61
C ASP A 91 15.34 14.66 20.45
N THR A 92 16.25 14.86 19.48
CA THR A 92 16.40 13.95 18.33
C THR A 92 16.86 12.55 18.73
N GLU A 93 17.27 12.33 19.99
CA GLU A 93 17.69 11.04 20.53
C GLU A 93 16.54 10.22 21.11
N CYS A 94 15.34 10.80 21.23
CA CYS A 94 14.14 10.12 21.73
C CYS A 94 13.52 9.21 20.65
N THR A 95 14.22 8.12 20.31
CA THR A 95 13.82 7.13 19.32
C THR A 95 14.28 5.73 19.73
N SER A 96 13.38 4.75 19.67
CA SER A 96 13.75 3.34 19.86
C SER A 96 14.20 2.71 18.53
N PRO A 97 15.35 2.00 18.50
CA PRO A 97 15.78 1.23 17.33
C PRO A 97 14.95 -0.04 17.11
N VAL A 98 14.30 -0.56 18.16
CA VAL A 98 13.54 -1.83 18.13
C VAL A 98 12.13 -1.65 17.53
N ALA A 99 11.70 -0.39 17.32
CA ALA A 99 10.36 -0.06 16.87
C ALA A 99 9.96 -0.77 15.57
N ILE A 100 10.84 -0.76 14.57
CA ILE A 100 10.56 -1.38 13.26
C ILE A 100 10.49 -2.90 13.34
N GLU A 101 11.43 -3.52 14.04
CA GLU A 101 11.48 -4.98 14.19
C GLU A 101 10.25 -5.50 14.93
N LYS A 102 9.84 -4.81 16.00
CA LYS A 102 8.64 -5.18 16.75
C LYS A 102 7.37 -5.05 15.93
N VAL A 103 7.24 -3.98 15.15
CA VAL A 103 6.06 -3.78 14.30
C VAL A 103 6.03 -4.80 13.16
N LEU A 104 7.20 -5.13 12.59
CA LEU A 104 7.32 -6.21 11.61
C LEU A 104 6.87 -7.54 12.22
N SER A 105 7.35 -7.92 13.41
CA SER A 105 6.99 -9.21 14.02
C SER A 105 5.49 -9.35 14.32
N GLU A 106 4.83 -8.24 14.70
CA GLU A 106 3.40 -8.27 15.07
C GLU A 106 2.45 -8.09 13.89
N CYS A 107 2.83 -7.31 12.88
CA CYS A 107 1.93 -6.88 11.81
C CYS A 107 2.26 -7.43 10.44
N GLN A 108 3.51 -7.74 10.15
CA GLN A 108 3.90 -8.14 8.79
C GLN A 108 3.11 -9.38 8.36
N ASP A 109 2.49 -9.29 7.19
CA ASP A 109 1.67 -10.34 6.61
C ASP A 109 0.41 -10.75 7.40
N GLN A 110 0.05 -9.99 8.44
CA GLN A 110 -1.21 -10.14 9.16
C GLN A 110 -2.30 -9.27 8.53
N GLN A 111 -3.56 -9.72 8.57
CA GLN A 111 -4.69 -8.88 8.17
C GLN A 111 -5.00 -7.80 9.23
N SER A 112 -4.86 -8.17 10.51
CA SER A 112 -5.11 -7.30 11.65
C SER A 112 -4.07 -7.58 12.71
N CYS A 113 -3.50 -6.55 13.31
CA CYS A 113 -2.54 -6.66 14.41
C CYS A 113 -2.83 -5.61 15.49
N HIS A 114 -2.39 -5.92 16.71
CA HIS A 114 -2.61 -5.10 17.90
C HIS A 114 -1.28 -4.93 18.62
N ILE A 115 -0.80 -3.69 18.76
CA ILE A 115 0.49 -3.41 19.38
C ILE A 115 0.26 -2.56 20.65
N PRO A 116 0.53 -3.09 21.86
CA PRO A 116 0.52 -2.27 23.06
C PRO A 116 1.66 -1.26 23.03
N VAL A 117 1.35 0.02 23.18
CA VAL A 117 2.32 1.11 23.09
C VAL A 117 2.88 1.39 24.49
N LEU A 118 3.84 0.57 24.91
CA LEU A 118 4.49 0.67 26.23
C LEU A 118 6.01 0.65 26.07
N ALA A 119 6.74 1.49 26.82
CA ALA A 119 8.19 1.55 26.72
C ALA A 119 8.91 0.18 26.79
N PRO A 120 8.56 -0.75 27.70
CA PRO A 120 9.21 -2.06 27.76
C PRO A 120 9.06 -2.93 26.50
N VAL A 121 8.03 -2.67 25.68
CA VAL A 121 7.77 -3.39 24.42
C VAL A 121 8.79 -3.02 23.35
N PHE A 122 9.36 -1.82 23.43
CA PHE A 122 10.27 -1.25 22.44
C PHE A 122 11.72 -1.15 22.96
N GLY A 123 12.07 -1.94 23.98
CA GLY A 123 13.42 -2.02 24.53
C GLY A 123 13.73 -0.94 25.58
N PRO A 124 15.01 -0.65 25.83
CA PRO A 124 15.43 0.36 26.79
C PRO A 124 14.88 1.74 26.44
N ASP A 125 14.34 2.46 27.43
CA ASP A 125 13.76 3.79 27.22
C ASP A 125 14.88 4.83 27.04
N SER A 126 15.04 5.33 25.82
CA SER A 126 16.02 6.36 25.46
C SER A 126 15.69 7.74 26.04
N CYS A 127 14.43 7.99 26.43
CA CYS A 127 13.95 9.28 26.91
C CYS A 127 12.90 9.07 28.02
N PRO A 128 13.36 8.68 29.23
CA PRO A 128 12.46 8.55 30.38
C PRO A 128 11.80 9.90 30.70
N LEU A 129 10.56 9.86 31.20
CA LEU A 129 9.72 11.03 31.52
C LEU A 129 9.14 11.80 30.32
N THR A 130 9.64 11.56 29.10
CA THR A 130 9.00 12.07 27.89
C THR A 130 7.87 11.13 27.48
N SER A 131 6.64 11.65 27.34
CA SER A 131 5.52 10.90 26.77
C SER A 131 5.88 10.49 25.34
N LYS A 132 5.76 9.22 24.96
CA LYS A 132 6.10 8.75 23.61
C LYS A 132 4.86 8.45 22.77
N TYR A 133 5.07 8.28 21.47
CA TYR A 133 4.06 7.76 20.56
C TYR A 133 4.67 6.77 19.58
N LEU A 134 3.86 5.78 19.19
CA LEU A 134 4.17 4.89 18.08
C LEU A 134 3.55 5.49 16.81
N LEU A 135 4.33 5.56 15.73
CA LEU A 135 3.89 5.95 14.40
C LEU A 135 4.32 4.85 13.41
N VAL A 136 3.36 4.27 12.70
CA VAL A 136 3.58 3.21 11.72
C VAL A 136 3.08 3.66 10.35
N SER A 137 3.93 3.53 9.34
CA SER A 137 3.59 3.68 7.93
C SER A 137 3.50 2.30 7.30
N TYR A 138 2.38 1.99 6.64
CA TYR A 138 2.12 0.66 6.07
C TYR A 138 1.29 0.73 4.79
N LYS A 139 1.19 -0.39 4.08
CA LYS A 139 0.23 -0.59 2.98
C LYS A 139 -0.52 -1.89 3.18
N CYS A 140 -1.69 -2.01 2.54
CA CYS A 140 -2.39 -3.29 2.45
C CYS A 140 -2.05 -3.97 1.12
N ARG A 141 -1.42 -5.14 1.18
CA ARG A 141 -1.06 -5.96 0.02
C ARG A 141 -2.11 -7.05 -0.20
N PRO A 142 -2.68 -7.22 -1.39
CA PRO A 142 -3.54 -8.34 -1.69
C PRO A 142 -2.84 -9.70 -1.53
N GLU A 143 -3.51 -10.64 -0.88
CA GLU A 143 -3.04 -12.02 -0.69
C GLU A 143 -2.84 -12.69 -2.05
N TYR A 144 -3.79 -12.48 -2.97
CA TYR A 144 -3.73 -12.96 -4.34
C TYR A 144 -3.37 -11.82 -5.30
N HIS A 145 -2.15 -11.85 -5.83
CA HIS A 145 -1.69 -10.93 -6.86
C HIS A 145 -0.79 -11.64 -7.86
N HIS A 146 -0.72 -11.11 -9.07
CA HIS A 146 0.23 -11.56 -10.08
C HIS A 146 1.54 -10.81 -9.93
N THR A 147 2.65 -11.54 -9.98
CA THR A 147 4.00 -10.95 -10.07
C THR A 147 4.60 -11.28 -11.43
N ARG A 148 5.19 -10.28 -12.07
CA ARG A 148 5.99 -10.43 -13.30
C ARG A 148 7.34 -9.76 -13.10
N LEU A 149 8.39 -10.44 -13.55
CA LEU A 149 9.77 -9.97 -13.48
C LEU A 149 10.38 -10.07 -14.88
N VAL A 150 11.11 -9.04 -15.29
CA VAL A 150 11.92 -9.02 -16.52
C VAL A 150 13.29 -8.43 -16.21
N CYS A 151 14.31 -8.86 -16.95
CA CYS A 151 15.67 -8.37 -16.74
C CYS A 151 15.88 -6.99 -17.38
N GLU A 152 17.00 -6.34 -17.03
CA GLU A 152 17.43 -5.10 -17.68
C GLU A 152 17.44 -5.25 -19.21
N ASN A 153 16.94 -4.22 -19.89
CA ASN A 153 16.71 -4.13 -21.34
C ASN A 153 15.63 -5.05 -21.93
N GLU A 154 14.92 -5.82 -21.11
CA GLU A 154 13.77 -6.60 -21.55
C GLU A 154 12.47 -5.80 -21.46
N ARG A 155 11.50 -6.19 -22.29
CA ARG A 155 10.19 -5.54 -22.34
C ARG A 155 9.17 -6.30 -21.50
N LEU A 156 8.75 -5.70 -20.40
CA LEU A 156 7.61 -6.15 -19.61
C LEU A 156 6.32 -6.00 -20.41
N ARG A 157 5.47 -7.03 -20.37
CA ARG A 157 4.12 -7.04 -20.95
C ARG A 157 3.12 -7.53 -19.91
N LEU A 158 2.15 -6.67 -19.58
CA LEU A 158 1.06 -6.97 -18.66
C LEU A 158 -0.26 -6.93 -19.44
N ALA A 159 -1.14 -7.88 -19.18
CA ALA A 159 -2.42 -7.98 -19.86
C ALA A 159 -3.49 -8.56 -18.93
N CYS A 160 -4.68 -7.98 -19.00
CA CYS A 160 -5.90 -8.44 -18.36
C CYS A 160 -6.93 -8.82 -19.43
N ARG A 161 -7.83 -9.76 -19.11
CA ARG A 161 -8.90 -10.24 -20.00
C ARG A 161 -10.28 -9.85 -19.45
N ASN A 162 -11.36 -10.08 -20.22
CA ASN A 162 -12.74 -9.95 -19.74
C ASN A 162 -13.12 -8.56 -19.19
N GLU A 163 -12.81 -7.49 -19.94
CA GLU A 163 -13.11 -6.09 -19.55
C GLU A 163 -12.51 -5.64 -18.20
N THR A 164 -11.48 -6.33 -17.73
CA THR A 164 -10.71 -5.92 -16.55
C THR A 164 -9.48 -5.12 -16.92
N VAL A 165 -9.03 -4.30 -15.97
CA VAL A 165 -7.91 -3.39 -16.11
C VAL A 165 -6.86 -3.64 -15.04
N LEU A 166 -5.62 -3.26 -15.34
CA LEU A 166 -4.46 -3.44 -14.48
C LEU A 166 -4.55 -2.51 -13.26
N ALA A 167 -4.56 -3.10 -12.06
CA ALA A 167 -4.30 -2.41 -10.80
C ALA A 167 -2.87 -2.73 -10.35
N ILE A 168 -1.98 -1.75 -10.48
CA ILE A 168 -0.56 -1.87 -10.08
C ILE A 168 -0.41 -1.60 -8.58
N TYR A 169 0.15 -2.55 -7.81
CA TYR A 169 0.36 -2.42 -6.37
C TYR A 169 1.79 -2.05 -5.98
N SER A 170 2.75 -2.70 -6.62
CA SER A 170 4.16 -2.45 -6.39
C SER A 170 4.92 -2.59 -7.70
N ALA A 171 5.95 -1.77 -7.85
CA ALA A 171 6.95 -1.95 -8.89
C ALA A 171 8.31 -1.54 -8.34
N THR A 172 9.30 -2.40 -8.54
CA THR A 172 10.68 -2.18 -8.13
C THR A 172 11.59 -2.39 -9.34
N PHE A 173 12.53 -1.48 -9.54
CA PHE A 173 13.57 -1.58 -10.57
C PHE A 173 14.93 -1.44 -9.89
N GLY A 174 15.81 -2.40 -10.13
CA GLY A 174 17.12 -2.46 -9.48
C GLY A 174 17.53 -3.90 -9.19
N HIS A 175 18.33 -4.11 -8.14
CA HIS A 175 18.76 -5.43 -7.65
C HIS A 175 18.10 -5.72 -6.31
N LEU A 176 17.49 -6.90 -6.16
CA LEU A 176 16.92 -7.38 -4.91
C LEU A 176 17.98 -8.23 -4.18
N LEU A 177 17.92 -8.26 -2.84
CA LEU A 177 18.69 -9.23 -2.05
C LEU A 177 18.45 -10.66 -2.56
N HIS A 178 19.55 -11.41 -2.70
CA HIS A 178 19.64 -12.76 -3.28
C HIS A 178 19.38 -12.86 -4.78
N GLY A 179 19.33 -11.72 -5.47
CA GLY A 179 19.12 -11.60 -6.90
C GLY A 179 17.80 -12.23 -7.37
N SER A 180 17.74 -12.55 -8.66
CA SER A 180 16.63 -13.28 -9.26
C SER A 180 17.19 -14.45 -10.07
N PRO A 181 16.71 -15.70 -9.86
CA PRO A 181 17.17 -16.84 -10.66
C PRO A 181 16.86 -16.67 -12.15
N HIS A 182 15.92 -15.78 -12.50
CA HIS A 182 15.55 -15.47 -13.87
C HIS A 182 16.48 -14.44 -14.53
N CYS A 183 17.26 -13.70 -13.76
CA CYS A 183 18.22 -12.70 -14.25
C CYS A 183 19.59 -12.98 -13.64
N PRO A 184 20.29 -14.06 -14.07
CA PRO A 184 21.56 -14.44 -13.48
C PRO A 184 22.60 -13.33 -13.67
N GLU A 185 23.31 -13.00 -12.61
CA GLU A 185 24.52 -12.17 -12.66
C GLU A 185 25.74 -13.03 -12.99
N GLU A 186 26.75 -12.42 -13.61
CA GLU A 186 28.07 -13.05 -13.66
C GLU A 186 28.61 -13.20 -12.23
N PRO A 187 29.24 -14.33 -11.88
CA PRO A 187 29.76 -14.56 -10.54
C PRO A 187 30.91 -13.59 -10.26
N ARG A 188 30.58 -12.40 -9.75
CA ARG A 188 31.53 -11.43 -9.23
C ARG A 188 31.47 -11.46 -7.71
N VAL A 189 32.62 -11.31 -7.08
CA VAL A 189 32.81 -11.21 -5.64
C VAL A 189 32.33 -9.83 -5.17
N GLN A 190 31.04 -9.53 -5.36
CA GLN A 190 30.43 -8.33 -4.81
C GLN A 190 29.46 -8.75 -3.71
N ASN A 191 29.48 -7.99 -2.61
CA ASN A 191 28.50 -8.14 -1.55
C ASN A 191 27.12 -7.91 -2.16
N ASP A 192 26.24 -8.90 -1.99
CA ASP A 192 24.86 -8.85 -2.43
C ASP A 192 24.13 -7.73 -1.67
N MET A 193 23.99 -6.58 -2.33
CA MET A 193 23.45 -5.35 -1.75
C MET A 193 22.23 -4.93 -2.55
N GLU A 194 21.10 -4.73 -1.87
CA GLU A 194 19.88 -4.26 -2.50
C GLU A 194 20.01 -2.80 -2.96
N CYS A 195 19.59 -2.53 -4.20
CA CYS A 195 19.54 -1.18 -4.77
C CYS A 195 18.25 -1.03 -5.56
N LEU A 196 17.39 -0.09 -5.15
CA LEU A 196 16.07 0.10 -5.74
C LEU A 196 15.84 1.54 -6.20
N SER A 197 15.25 1.70 -7.38
CA SER A 197 14.82 3.00 -7.88
C SER A 197 13.54 3.47 -7.20
N ALA A 198 13.61 4.64 -6.54
CA ALA A 198 12.46 5.27 -5.89
C ALA A 198 11.35 5.69 -6.87
N VAL A 199 11.64 5.83 -8.18
CA VAL A 199 10.65 6.28 -9.18
C VAL A 199 9.92 5.14 -9.88
N ALA A 200 10.33 3.89 -9.66
CA ALA A 200 9.82 2.70 -10.37
C ALA A 200 8.29 2.58 -10.30
N LEU A 201 7.73 2.58 -9.08
CA LEU A 201 6.28 2.48 -8.86
C LEU A 201 5.51 3.59 -9.56
N ARG A 202 5.96 4.85 -9.44
CA ARG A 202 5.29 6.00 -10.06
C ARG A 202 5.27 5.89 -11.58
N ARG A 203 6.41 5.51 -12.19
CA ARG A 203 6.55 5.36 -13.66
C ARG A 203 5.68 4.24 -14.20
N VAL A 204 5.74 3.05 -13.59
CA VAL A 204 4.92 1.90 -14.01
C VAL A 204 3.44 2.19 -13.81
N SER A 205 3.05 2.75 -12.67
CA SER A 205 1.64 3.06 -12.39
C SER A 205 1.07 4.06 -13.39
N ARG A 206 1.78 5.18 -13.65
CA ARG A 206 1.35 6.16 -14.67
C ARG A 206 1.21 5.55 -16.07
N ARG A 207 2.02 4.55 -16.40
CA ARG A 207 2.01 3.92 -17.72
C ARG A 207 0.96 2.82 -17.85
N CYS A 208 0.73 2.03 -16.80
CA CYS A 208 -0.02 0.77 -16.86
C CYS A 208 -1.35 0.77 -16.10
N HIS A 209 -1.45 1.54 -15.02
CA HIS A 209 -2.63 1.50 -14.15
C HIS A 209 -3.90 1.89 -14.93
N GLY A 210 -4.99 1.17 -14.74
CA GLY A 210 -6.27 1.38 -15.42
C GLY A 210 -6.31 0.97 -16.89
N ARG A 211 -5.26 0.34 -17.44
CA ARG A 211 -5.23 -0.17 -18.82
C ARG A 211 -5.45 -1.68 -18.84
N ALA A 212 -6.09 -2.19 -19.89
CA ALA A 212 -6.20 -3.64 -20.10
C ALA A 212 -4.85 -4.28 -20.49
N ASN A 213 -4.08 -3.58 -21.32
CA ASN A 213 -2.75 -4.01 -21.79
C ASN A 213 -1.72 -2.91 -21.53
N CYS A 214 -0.55 -3.30 -21.05
CA CYS A 214 0.58 -2.39 -20.84
C CYS A 214 1.90 -3.02 -21.26
N SER A 215 2.78 -2.18 -21.78
CA SER A 215 4.17 -2.55 -22.05
C SER A 215 5.13 -1.46 -21.58
N VAL A 216 6.20 -1.89 -20.89
CA VAL A 216 7.25 -1.04 -20.33
C VAL A 216 8.60 -1.67 -20.60
N LEU A 217 9.59 -0.87 -21.00
CA LEU A 217 10.97 -1.32 -21.17
C LEU A 217 11.71 -1.17 -19.83
N ALA A 218 12.41 -2.22 -19.40
CA ALA A 218 13.16 -2.23 -18.15
C ALA A 218 14.56 -1.62 -18.34
N ASP A 219 14.63 -0.31 -18.55
CA ASP A 219 15.89 0.40 -18.82
C ASP A 219 16.20 1.50 -17.79
N THR A 220 17.47 1.87 -17.73
CA THR A 220 17.96 2.96 -16.86
C THR A 220 17.50 4.34 -17.31
N GLN A 221 17.11 4.51 -18.58
CA GLN A 221 16.58 5.79 -19.08
C GLN A 221 15.21 6.11 -18.47
N THR A 222 14.39 5.09 -18.26
CA THR A 222 13.02 5.20 -17.74
C THR A 222 13.02 5.27 -16.22
N PHE A 223 13.88 4.49 -15.57
CA PHE A 223 13.87 4.27 -14.13
C PHE A 223 15.06 4.85 -13.36
N GLY A 224 16.08 5.37 -14.05
CA GLY A 224 17.36 5.73 -13.44
C GLY A 224 18.26 4.52 -13.21
N ASP A 225 19.50 4.76 -12.80
CA ASP A 225 20.44 3.71 -12.43
C ASP A 225 20.77 3.82 -10.92
N PRO A 226 20.03 3.11 -10.05
CA PRO A 226 20.19 3.21 -8.60
C PRO A 226 21.34 2.35 -8.06
N CYS A 227 21.99 1.56 -8.92
CA CYS A 227 22.93 0.51 -8.53
C CYS A 227 24.37 0.85 -8.93
N PHE A 228 25.33 0.15 -8.35
CA PHE A 228 26.73 0.28 -8.76
C PHE A 228 26.93 -0.20 -10.22
N PRO A 229 27.90 0.38 -10.95
CA PRO A 229 28.19 -0.05 -12.31
C PRO A 229 28.50 -1.55 -12.38
N GLY A 230 27.80 -2.25 -13.28
CA GLY A 230 27.97 -3.69 -13.48
C GLY A 230 27.00 -4.57 -12.69
N THR A 231 26.16 -4.01 -11.81
CA THR A 231 25.04 -4.75 -11.19
C THR A 231 23.90 -4.89 -12.20
N ARG A 232 23.43 -6.13 -12.39
CA ARG A 232 22.35 -6.43 -13.35
C ARG A 232 21.01 -6.15 -12.69
N LYS A 233 20.25 -5.25 -13.29
CA LYS A 233 18.96 -4.84 -12.73
C LYS A 233 17.81 -5.69 -13.28
N HIS A 234 16.69 -5.67 -12.58
CA HIS A 234 15.45 -6.28 -13.02
C HIS A 234 14.23 -5.44 -12.60
N LEU A 235 13.20 -5.45 -13.43
CA LEU A 235 11.91 -4.81 -13.15
C LEU A 235 10.94 -5.88 -12.63
N ARG A 236 10.53 -5.78 -11.37
CA ARG A 236 9.49 -6.60 -10.76
C ARG A 236 8.23 -5.77 -10.58
N VAL A 237 7.10 -6.25 -11.09
CA VAL A 237 5.79 -5.59 -10.98
C VAL A 237 4.77 -6.56 -10.39
N SER A 238 4.08 -6.12 -9.34
CA SER A 238 2.97 -6.84 -8.72
C SER A 238 1.66 -6.14 -9.04
N PHE A 239 0.68 -6.87 -9.58
CA PHE A 239 -0.59 -6.32 -10.06
C PHE A 239 -1.74 -7.32 -9.93
N THR A 240 -2.98 -6.82 -10.01
CA THR A 240 -4.18 -7.64 -10.25
C THR A 240 -5.00 -7.08 -11.40
N CYS A 241 -5.94 -7.88 -11.89
CA CYS A 241 -6.94 -7.45 -12.85
C CYS A 241 -8.24 -7.17 -12.11
N VAL A 242 -8.77 -5.95 -12.24
CA VAL A 242 -10.02 -5.51 -11.61
C VAL A 242 -11.01 -4.98 -12.64
N PRO A 243 -12.32 -5.12 -12.44
CA PRO A 243 -13.31 -4.49 -13.31
C PRO A 243 -13.12 -2.97 -13.45
N ARG A 244 -13.29 -2.44 -14.67
CA ARG A 244 -12.99 -1.04 -14.99
C ARG A 244 -13.77 -0.01 -14.17
N TYR A 245 -15.06 -0.25 -13.93
CA TYR A 245 -15.94 0.67 -13.21
C TYR A 245 -15.44 1.00 -11.79
N LEU A 246 -14.63 0.12 -11.19
CA LEU A 246 -14.09 0.29 -9.85
C LEU A 246 -13.00 1.37 -9.73
N LEU A 247 -12.30 1.68 -10.83
CA LEU A 247 -11.27 2.72 -10.84
C LEU A 247 -11.83 4.11 -11.13
N GLU A 248 -13.01 4.19 -11.74
CA GLU A 248 -13.65 5.46 -12.11
C GLU A 248 -14.24 6.18 -10.86
N ASP A 249 -14.66 5.42 -9.85
CA ASP A 249 -15.16 5.95 -8.57
C ASP A 249 -14.05 6.56 -7.68
N VAL A 250 -12.81 6.08 -7.81
CA VAL A 250 -11.64 6.66 -7.10
C VAL A 250 -11.24 8.01 -7.71
N GLY A 251 -11.54 8.26 -8.99
CA GLY A 251 -11.12 9.45 -9.74
C GLY A 251 -12.01 10.69 -9.58
N ARG A 252 -13.21 10.55 -9.00
CA ARG A 252 -14.14 11.70 -8.82
C ARG A 252 -13.92 12.49 -7.52
N GLY A 253 -13.09 11.97 -6.63
CA GLY A 253 -12.50 12.71 -5.50
C GLY A 253 -11.11 13.21 -5.88
N SER A 254 -11.03 14.47 -6.30
CA SER A 254 -9.83 15.23 -6.67
C SER A 254 -8.58 14.94 -5.81
N THR A 255 -7.65 14.16 -6.34
CA THR A 255 -6.23 14.47 -6.67
C THR A 255 -5.65 13.22 -7.34
N ASP A 256 -4.73 13.35 -8.31
CA ASP A 256 -3.92 12.21 -8.77
C ASP A 256 -3.44 11.44 -7.51
N PRO A 257 -3.64 10.11 -7.38
CA PRO A 257 -3.18 9.34 -6.22
C PRO A 257 -1.68 9.53 -5.92
N PHE A 258 -0.94 10.13 -6.87
CA PHE A 258 0.47 10.44 -6.84
C PHE A 258 0.79 11.96 -6.95
N MET A 259 -0.18 12.88 -6.76
CA MET A 259 0.06 14.33 -6.62
C MET A 259 -0.33 14.81 -5.23
N ILE A 260 0.60 14.62 -4.30
CA ILE A 260 1.01 15.40 -3.11
C ILE A 260 2.25 14.58 -2.65
N SER A 261 3.51 14.95 -2.83
CA SER A 261 4.15 16.23 -2.57
C SER A 261 3.72 16.87 -1.25
N ASP A 262 3.73 16.08 -0.17
CA ASP A 262 4.17 16.61 1.11
C ASP A 262 5.62 16.14 1.31
N TYR A 263 6.50 16.94 0.72
CA TYR A 263 7.93 16.94 0.92
C TYR A 263 8.26 17.25 2.39
N THR A 264 9.20 16.46 2.94
CA THR A 264 10.31 16.87 3.83
C THR A 264 9.96 17.49 5.20
N HIS A 265 10.40 17.00 6.35
CA HIS A 265 11.71 16.49 6.80
C HIS A 265 11.48 15.52 7.99
N VAL A 266 12.29 14.55 8.42
CA VAL A 266 13.74 14.29 8.41
C VAL A 266 13.90 12.76 8.50
N PHE A 267 14.58 12.17 7.52
CA PHE A 267 15.62 11.19 7.81
C PHE A 267 16.58 11.17 6.63
N PRO A 268 17.82 11.66 6.80
CA PRO A 268 18.82 11.56 5.76
C PRO A 268 19.23 10.11 5.59
N GLU A 269 19.43 9.75 4.33
CA GLU A 269 20.29 8.66 3.89
C GLU A 269 21.55 8.62 4.77
N ARG A 270 21.79 7.49 5.43
CA ARG A 270 23.17 7.09 5.71
C ARG A 270 23.61 6.16 4.60
N VAL A 271 24.25 6.78 3.62
CA VAL A 271 25.43 6.23 2.96
C VAL A 271 26.40 5.74 4.04
N ALA A 272 26.81 4.48 3.93
CA ALA A 272 28.06 3.94 4.46
C ALA A 272 28.53 3.00 3.32
N LEU A 273 29.57 3.30 2.53
CA LEU A 273 30.99 3.38 2.91
C LEU A 273 31.37 2.34 3.97
#